data_AF-A0A914Y3I0-F1
#
_entry.id   AF-A0A914Y3I0-F1
#
_cell.length_a   1.000
_cell.length_b   1.000
_cell.length_c   1.000
_cell.angle_alpha   90.00
_cell.angle_beta   90.00
_cell.angle_gamma   90.00
#
_symmetry.space_group_name_H-M   'P 1'
#
loop_
_entity.id
_entity.type
_entity.pdbx_description
1 polymer ?
#
loop_
_entity_poly.entity_id
_entity_poly.type
_entity_poly.pdbx_seq_one_letter_code
_entity_poly.pdbx_strand_id
1 'polypeptide(L)'
;MVQEHAAPSDKLFRLFSIAKEFSDEPEKENGESSLFKYNAESMGLDLEYDADVASTAPEPASYETVFLSTHKAPCRSATFNLDGSLSAIGSADCSIKIYDIEKIIAREVR
;
A
#
# COMPACT_ATOMS: atom_id res chain seq x y z
N MET A 1 21.16 -0.04 -20.98
CA MET A 1 21.82 -0.27 -19.68
C MET A 1 20.73 -0.25 -18.63
N VAL A 2 20.35 -1.40 -18.10
CA VAL A 2 19.32 -1.49 -17.04
C VAL A 2 20.00 -1.09 -15.74
N GLN A 3 19.50 -0.05 -15.09
CA GLN A 3 19.98 0.38 -13.79
C GLN A 3 19.54 -0.65 -12.77
N GLU A 4 20.47 -1.46 -12.29
CA GLU A 4 20.22 -2.45 -11.25
C GLU A 4 19.86 -1.69 -9.96
N HIS A 5 18.58 -1.69 -9.60
CA HIS A 5 18.13 -1.12 -8.35
C HIS A 5 18.25 -2.20 -7.27
N ALA A 6 19.14 -1.96 -6.30
CA ALA A 6 19.22 -2.77 -5.08
C ALA A 6 17.82 -2.96 -4.48
N ALA A 7 17.55 -4.16 -3.95
CA ALA A 7 16.24 -4.47 -3.40
C ALA A 7 15.90 -3.46 -2.29
N PRO A 8 14.63 -3.07 -2.09
CA PRO A 8 14.24 -2.11 -1.06
C PRO A 8 14.80 -2.46 0.33
N SER A 9 14.99 -3.76 0.61
CA SER A 9 15.57 -4.31 1.82
C SER A 9 17.06 -4.03 2.02
N ASP A 10 17.84 -3.83 0.96
CA ASP A 10 19.30 -3.72 1.05
C ASP A 10 19.72 -2.42 1.74
N LYS A 11 18.97 -1.33 1.49
CA LYS A 11 19.17 -0.06 2.17
C LYS A 11 18.92 -0.19 3.67
N LEU A 12 17.85 -0.90 4.05
CA LEU A 12 17.47 -1.10 5.43
C LEU A 12 18.46 -2.01 6.17
N PHE A 13 18.91 -3.09 5.51
CA PHE A 13 19.93 -3.98 6.02
C PHE A 13 21.28 -3.25 6.26
N ARG A 14 21.66 -2.36 5.35
CA ARG A 14 22.85 -1.51 5.50
C ARG A 14 22.73 -0.58 6.70
N LEU A 15 21.59 0.09 6.86
CA LEU A 15 21.34 0.97 8.01
C LEU A 15 21.37 0.20 9.34
N PHE A 16 20.74 -0.98 9.39
CA PHE A 16 20.76 -1.84 10.56
C PHE A 16 22.19 -2.31 10.91
N SER A 17 22.98 -2.68 9.90
CA SER A 17 24.38 -3.10 10.10
C SER A 17 25.23 -1.97 10.68
N ILE A 18 25.06 -0.75 10.16
CA ILE A 18 25.74 0.45 10.68
C ILE A 18 25.31 0.70 12.13
N ALA A 19 24.01 0.70 12.42
CA ALA A 19 23.49 0.94 13.76
C ALA A 19 23.98 -0.09 14.80
N LYS A 20 24.11 -1.36 14.39
CA LYS A 20 24.61 -2.43 15.26
C LYS A 20 26.08 -2.20 15.67
N GLU A 21 26.92 -1.73 14.75
CA GLU A 21 28.33 -1.44 15.02
C GLU A 21 28.50 -0.37 16.11
N PHE A 22 27.57 0.57 16.24
CA PHE A 22 27.56 1.56 17.32
C PHE A 22 27.06 1.03 18.68
N SER A 23 26.30 -0.08 18.69
CA SER A 23 25.80 -0.67 19.95
C SER A 23 26.82 -1.59 20.62
N ASP A 24 27.82 -2.07 19.87
CA ASP A 24 28.80 -3.05 20.32
C ASP A 24 30.16 -2.40 20.75
N GLU A 25 30.34 -1.08 20.55
CA GLU A 25 31.52 -0.34 21.02
C GLU A 25 31.34 0.14 22.48
N PRO A 26 32.29 -0.12 23.41
CA PRO A 26 32.22 0.42 24.76
C PRO A 26 32.35 1.94 24.73
N GLU A 27 31.42 2.64 25.40
CA GLU A 27 31.35 4.09 25.51
C GLU A 27 32.73 4.72 25.75
N LYS A 28 33.35 5.28 24.70
CA LYS A 28 34.46 6.21 24.86
C LYS A 28 33.86 7.57 25.13
N GLU A 29 33.84 7.92 26.41
CA GLU A 29 33.60 9.27 26.90
C GLU A 29 34.61 10.22 26.25
N ASN A 30 34.19 10.87 25.16
CA ASN A 30 34.85 12.07 24.69
C ASN A 30 33.87 12.93 23.89
N GLY A 31 33.38 13.97 24.56
CA GLY A 31 33.05 15.28 23.99
C GLY A 31 32.20 15.28 22.73
N GLU A 32 30.88 15.29 22.90
CA GLU A 32 29.96 16.21 22.21
C GLU A 32 30.44 16.73 20.83
N SER A 33 30.48 15.86 19.82
CA SER A 33 30.74 16.31 18.44
C SER A 33 30.22 15.38 17.34
N SER A 34 30.02 14.08 17.59
CA SER A 34 29.63 13.14 16.53
C SER A 34 28.11 13.04 16.31
N LEU A 35 27.28 13.26 17.35
CA LEU A 35 25.81 13.16 17.25
C LEU A 35 25.21 14.31 16.42
N PHE A 36 25.81 15.50 16.45
CA PHE A 36 25.38 16.67 15.69
C PHE A 36 25.69 16.57 14.19
N LYS A 37 26.60 15.69 13.78
CA LYS A 37 27.00 15.58 12.36
C LYS A 37 26.01 14.78 11.51
N TYR A 38 25.23 13.89 12.11
CA TYR A 38 24.22 13.06 11.40
C TYR A 38 22.80 13.64 11.45
N ASN A 39 22.52 14.60 12.33
CA ASN A 39 21.25 15.34 12.33
C ASN A 39 21.13 16.33 11.16
N ALA A 40 22.25 16.70 10.52
CA ALA A 40 22.25 17.63 9.40
C ALA A 40 21.86 16.99 8.05
N GLU A 41 21.99 15.66 7.92
CA GLU A 41 21.72 14.94 6.66
C GLU A 41 20.58 13.92 6.75
N SER A 42 20.10 13.61 7.96
CA SER A 42 18.78 13.00 8.11
C SER A 42 17.76 14.10 7.87
N MET A 43 17.16 14.16 6.68
CA MET A 43 15.85 14.80 6.54
C MET A 43 14.94 14.07 7.52
N GLY A 44 14.84 14.62 8.73
CA GLY A 44 14.09 14.05 9.83
C GLY A 44 12.71 13.73 9.31
N LEU A 45 12.27 12.50 9.53
CA LEU A 45 10.91 12.11 9.22
C LEU A 45 10.04 12.86 10.22
N ASP A 46 9.46 13.94 9.74
CA ASP A 46 8.65 14.82 10.56
C ASP A 46 7.33 14.09 10.88
N LEU A 47 7.13 13.87 12.18
CA LEU A 47 5.96 13.16 12.72
C LEU A 47 4.93 14.15 13.27
N GLU A 48 5.12 15.47 13.06
CA GLU A 48 4.12 16.44 13.45
C GLU A 48 2.90 16.34 12.53
N TYR A 49 1.77 15.98 13.13
CA TYR A 49 0.50 15.91 12.43
C TYR A 49 0.01 17.35 12.20
N ASP A 50 0.20 17.84 10.98
CA ASP A 50 -0.32 19.14 10.56
C ASP A 50 -1.84 19.02 10.35
N ALA A 51 -2.60 19.38 11.40
CA ALA A 51 -4.06 19.29 11.43
C ALA A 51 -4.74 20.25 10.44
N ASP A 52 -4.00 21.22 9.88
CA ASP A 52 -4.51 22.16 8.88
C ASP A 52 -4.38 21.61 7.44
N VAL A 53 -3.79 20.42 7.26
CA VAL A 53 -3.74 19.74 5.98
C VAL A 53 -5.09 19.07 5.69
N ALA A 54 -5.90 19.74 4.89
CA ALA A 54 -7.12 19.14 4.35
C ALA A 54 -6.78 17.91 3.47
N SER A 55 -7.48 16.80 3.70
CA SER A 55 -7.37 15.61 2.85
C SER A 55 -7.65 16.00 1.40
N THR A 56 -6.66 15.81 0.54
CA THR A 56 -6.80 15.98 -0.91
C THR A 56 -7.43 14.77 -1.58
N ALA A 57 -7.65 13.68 -0.84
CA ALA A 57 -8.33 12.50 -1.35
C ALA A 57 -9.80 12.84 -1.64
N PRO A 58 -10.34 12.43 -2.80
CA PRO A 58 -11.76 12.46 -3.09
C PRO A 58 -12.58 11.72 -2.02
N GLU A 59 -13.89 12.02 -1.96
CA GLU A 59 -14.80 11.31 -1.05
C GLU A 59 -14.72 9.79 -1.33
N PRO A 60 -14.58 8.92 -0.31
CA PRO A 60 -14.48 7.48 -0.52
C PRO A 60 -15.61 6.88 -1.38
N ALA A 61 -16.82 7.42 -1.28
CA ALA A 61 -17.97 7.03 -2.09
C ALA A 61 -17.74 7.23 -3.60
N SER A 62 -16.82 8.12 -4.00
CA SER A 62 -16.47 8.33 -5.41
C SER A 62 -15.72 7.15 -6.04
N TYR A 63 -15.27 6.19 -5.23
CA TYR A 63 -14.62 4.94 -5.70
C TYR A 63 -15.54 3.71 -5.57
N GLU A 64 -16.81 3.91 -5.23
CA GLU A 64 -17.77 2.82 -5.10
C GLU A 64 -18.49 2.56 -6.43
N THR A 65 -18.55 1.29 -6.83
CA THR A 65 -19.39 0.82 -7.93
C THR A 65 -20.31 -0.27 -7.39
N VAL A 66 -21.61 -0.06 -7.46
CA VAL A 66 -22.61 -1.01 -6.97
C VAL A 66 -23.18 -1.82 -8.13
N PHE A 67 -22.97 -3.14 -8.11
CA PHE A 67 -23.49 -4.05 -9.12
C PHE A 67 -24.39 -5.12 -8.51
N LEU A 68 -25.61 -5.25 -9.05
CA LEU A 68 -26.52 -6.32 -8.68
C LEU A 68 -26.47 -7.46 -9.71
N SER A 69 -26.08 -8.65 -9.24
CA SER A 69 -26.01 -9.85 -10.07
C SER A 69 -27.40 -10.38 -10.42
N THR A 70 -27.52 -11.04 -11.57
CA THR A 70 -28.81 -11.56 -12.07
C THR A 70 -29.10 -12.99 -11.63
N HIS A 71 -28.63 -13.40 -10.45
CA HIS A 71 -28.90 -14.74 -9.92
C HIS A 71 -30.35 -14.90 -9.45
N LYS A 72 -30.83 -16.15 -9.43
CA LYS A 72 -32.19 -16.50 -8.98
C LYS A 72 -32.25 -16.83 -7.48
N ALA A 73 -31.11 -16.86 -6.82
CA ALA A 73 -30.95 -17.16 -5.40
C ALA A 73 -29.76 -16.38 -4.82
N PRO A 74 -29.57 -16.39 -3.48
CA PRO A 74 -28.48 -15.67 -2.82
C PRO A 74 -27.10 -16.09 -3.30
N CYS A 75 -26.23 -15.11 -3.52
CA CYS A 75 -24.82 -15.31 -3.83
C CYS A 75 -24.06 -15.67 -2.54
N ARG A 76 -23.20 -16.70 -2.59
CA ARG A 76 -22.47 -17.22 -1.42
C ARG A 76 -20.96 -17.08 -1.56
N SER A 77 -20.47 -16.82 -2.76
CA SER A 77 -19.06 -16.61 -3.05
C SER A 77 -18.90 -15.59 -4.17
N ALA A 78 -17.82 -14.83 -4.10
CA ALA A 78 -17.35 -13.97 -5.17
C ALA A 78 -15.83 -13.97 -5.15
N THR A 79 -15.20 -13.92 -6.32
CA THR A 79 -13.75 -13.76 -6.46
C THR A 79 -13.43 -12.94 -7.69
N PHE A 80 -12.30 -12.25 -7.66
CA PHE A 80 -11.69 -11.67 -8.85
C PHE A 80 -10.65 -12.62 -9.43
N ASN A 81 -10.32 -12.42 -10.70
CA ASN A 81 -9.08 -12.94 -11.28
C ASN A 81 -7.88 -12.08 -10.83
N LEU A 82 -6.66 -12.51 -11.20
CA LEU A 82 -5.41 -11.94 -10.69
C LEU A 82 -5.23 -10.44 -11.03
N ASP A 83 -5.68 -10.03 -12.20
CA ASP A 83 -5.59 -8.65 -12.72
C ASP A 83 -6.85 -7.82 -12.42
N GLY A 84 -7.91 -8.42 -11.87
CA GLY A 84 -9.15 -7.74 -11.51
C GLY A 84 -10.08 -7.41 -12.70
N SER A 85 -9.77 -7.87 -13.91
CA SER A 85 -10.58 -7.61 -15.11
C SER A 85 -11.91 -8.39 -15.12
N LEU A 86 -11.97 -9.51 -14.39
CA LEU A 86 -13.15 -10.37 -14.28
C LEU A 86 -13.53 -10.64 -12.83
N SER A 87 -14.83 -10.77 -12.59
CA SER A 87 -15.36 -11.30 -11.34
C SER A 87 -16.19 -12.56 -11.59
N ALA A 88 -16.01 -13.59 -10.76
CA ALA A 88 -16.84 -14.77 -10.75
C ALA A 88 -17.67 -14.81 -9.45
N ILE A 89 -18.98 -15.00 -9.58
CA ILE A 89 -19.94 -15.05 -8.47
C ILE A 89 -20.64 -16.41 -8.49
N GLY A 90 -20.66 -17.10 -7.35
CA GLY A 90 -21.36 -18.37 -7.14
C GLY A 90 -22.63 -18.18 -6.31
N SER A 91 -23.71 -18.84 -6.72
CA SER A 91 -25.03 -18.73 -6.08
C SER A 91 -25.61 -20.07 -5.63
N ALA A 92 -26.55 -20.01 -4.69
CA ALA A 92 -27.35 -21.15 -4.27
C ALA A 92 -28.29 -21.67 -5.40
N ASP A 93 -28.41 -20.96 -6.53
CA ASP A 93 -29.14 -21.42 -7.73
C ASP A 93 -28.35 -22.43 -8.59
N CYS A 94 -27.23 -22.94 -8.07
CA CYS A 94 -26.31 -23.86 -8.74
C CYS A 94 -25.68 -23.29 -10.03
N SER A 95 -25.57 -21.97 -10.14
CA SER A 95 -24.88 -21.31 -11.24
C SER A 95 -23.69 -20.46 -10.80
N ILE A 96 -22.76 -20.29 -11.73
CA ILE A 96 -21.63 -19.36 -11.62
C ILE A 96 -21.79 -18.35 -12.76
N LYS A 97 -21.72 -17.06 -12.44
CA LYS A 97 -21.70 -15.98 -13.45
C LYS A 97 -20.36 -15.28 -13.42
N ILE A 98 -19.82 -15.05 -14.61
CA ILE A 98 -18.59 -14.30 -14.82
C ILE A 98 -18.96 -12.96 -15.42
N TYR A 99 -18.45 -11.89 -14.80
CA TYR A 99 -18.67 -10.52 -15.22
C TYR A 99 -17.35 -9.87 -15.62
N ASP A 100 -17.44 -9.02 -16.62
CA ASP A 100 -16.38 -8.13 -17.08
C ASP A 100 -16.52 -6.80 -16.35
N ILE A 101 -15.47 -6.41 -15.61
CA ILE A 101 -15.51 -5.27 -14.69
C ILE A 101 -15.59 -3.95 -15.43
N GLU A 102 -14.88 -3.80 -16.55
CA GLU A 102 -14.94 -2.57 -17.35
C GLU A 102 -16.36 -2.32 -17.88
N LYS A 103 -17.05 -3.40 -18.26
CA LYS A 103 -18.46 -3.32 -18.70
C LYS A 103 -19.43 -2.97 -17.58
N ILE A 104 -19.15 -3.42 -16.34
CA ILE A 104 -19.95 -3.04 -15.18
C ILE A 104 -19.84 -1.54 -14.93
N ILE A 105 -18.60 -1.03 -14.87
CA ILE A 105 -18.32 0.39 -14.60
C ILE A 105 -18.90 1.29 -15.70
N ALA A 106 -18.70 0.93 -16.97
CA ALA A 106 -19.22 1.71 -18.09
C ALA A 106 -20.75 1.81 -18.12
N ARG A 107 -21.47 0.89 -17.49
CA ARG A 107 -22.93 0.89 -17.41
C ARG A 107 -23.46 1.86 -16.35
N GLU A 108 -22.68 2.16 -15.32
CA GLU A 108 -23.06 3.08 -14.24
C GLU A 108 -22.98 4.55 -14.69
N VAL A 109 -22.13 4.88 -15.67
CA VAL A 109 -21.89 6.25 -16.15
C VAL A 109 -22.99 6.75 -17.12
N ARG A 110 -24.05 5.98 -17.37
CA ARG A 110 -25.11 6.28 -18.35
C ARG A 110 -26.47 6.45 -17.69
#